data_AF-A0A7V7ZHR4-F1
#
_entry.id   AF-A0A7V7ZHR4-F1
#
_cell.length_a   1.000
_cell.length_b   1.000
_cell.length_c   1.000
_cell.angle_alpha   90.00
_cell.angle_beta   90.00
_cell.angle_gamma   90.00
#
_symmetry.space_group_name_H-M   'P 1'
#
loop_
_entity.id
_entity.type
_entity.pdbx_description
1 polymer ?
#
loop_
_entity_poly.entity_id
_entity_poly.type
_entity_poly.pdbx_seq_one_letter_code
_entity_poly.pdbx_strand_id
1 'polypeptide(L)'
;MRLTAASGCETMPTSILMENTAITNIQVARVQRILKKLAQVKATHIPDKKSSPDQFQLVPPLSEAEVQAFEAEHRIRLPEDYRAFLIHAGNGGAGPIYGLYSLDKYNDFADWVEDEIPDDFLARPCPLSPGMPQTPDWREPFGDTSPYQGTLTLGSRGCTFETQLIVAGPYAGRVIYVDADEHAPPYFVREPDFLAWYERWLDELMLGYNQLQFGYGPGGGELELWQILDDPQADGELKGEAAAAFWRLPRLSDETIRRFPTLLESSSAEVRSNTLIVARKFKLKSLAPHAIVVLDDVSADVRKQAVYTMEMLAPQRWVEPVRKLLWEDPDRHVASTAFYQLKKARALIKPDLLRIVTTAPPHLCRAHAIDAGWWGAADAPMLIKHLEDEEQHVQYRALVALQRLHIRSRLPAIINLLSHEAVNDITNIILKLQGKSGQAATVPVLLKWARCGDDLSRLAAMDALAKIGDERAIPIAQRMLREERPPMQKKEKSTHGKTIAALVRASLEQSPNPRLRALAR
;
A
#
# COMPACT_ATOMS: atom_id res chain seq x y z
N MET A 1 -44.50 49.89 41.99
CA MET A 1 -44.09 48.94 43.05
C MET A 1 -42.56 48.83 42.97
N ARG A 2 -41.86 49.58 43.82
CA ARG A 2 -40.40 49.62 43.95
C ARG A 2 -39.98 48.64 45.06
N LEU A 3 -38.79 48.05 44.92
CA LEU A 3 -37.81 47.59 45.94
C LEU A 3 -36.62 47.07 45.09
N THR A 4 -35.46 47.70 44.86
CA THR A 4 -34.36 48.26 45.69
C THR A 4 -33.81 47.36 46.79
N ALA A 5 -32.60 46.83 46.58
CA ALA A 5 -31.37 46.93 47.42
C ALA A 5 -30.35 45.88 46.95
N ALA A 6 -29.17 46.27 46.43
CA ALA A 6 -27.90 46.49 47.15
C ALA A 6 -27.24 45.15 47.55
N SER A 7 -26.08 44.74 47.03
CA SER A 7 -24.71 45.27 47.16
C SER A 7 -23.87 44.16 47.80
N GLY A 8 -22.80 43.73 47.16
CA GLY A 8 -21.93 42.67 47.68
C GLY A 8 -20.72 42.46 46.78
N CYS A 9 -19.86 43.47 46.73
CA CYS A 9 -18.51 43.34 46.22
C CYS A 9 -17.70 42.53 47.26
N GLU A 10 -17.54 41.23 47.04
CA GLU A 10 -16.59 40.41 47.79
C GLU A 10 -15.38 40.14 46.91
N THR A 11 -14.36 40.97 47.11
CA THR A 11 -12.97 40.66 46.79
C THR A 11 -12.55 39.45 47.63
N MET A 12 -12.41 38.29 47.01
CA MET A 12 -11.74 37.13 47.60
C MET A 12 -10.30 37.02 47.06
N PRO A 13 -9.36 36.56 47.89
CA PRO A 13 -8.01 37.10 47.92
C PRO A 13 -7.06 36.44 46.92
N THR A 14 -6.10 37.26 46.51
CA THR A 14 -4.88 36.93 45.79
C THR A 14 -4.02 35.98 46.63
N SER A 15 -4.25 34.67 46.54
CA SER A 15 -3.24 33.65 46.90
C SER A 15 -3.60 32.28 46.32
N ILE A 16 -3.52 32.14 44.99
CA ILE A 16 -3.15 30.82 44.45
C ILE A 16 -1.63 30.85 44.37
N LEU A 17 -1.06 30.33 45.44
CA LEU A 17 0.34 29.95 45.56
C LEU A 17 0.73 29.13 44.32
N MET A 18 1.92 29.43 43.80
CA MET A 18 2.67 28.57 42.89
C MET A 18 2.61 27.13 43.39
N GLU A 19 1.82 26.28 42.73
CA GLU A 19 1.96 24.83 42.89
C GLU A 19 3.24 24.43 42.14
N ASN A 20 4.26 24.14 42.94
CA ASN A 20 5.53 23.57 42.51
C ASN A 20 5.33 22.33 41.62
N THR A 21 5.57 22.50 40.33
CA THR A 21 6.60 21.80 39.53
C THR A 21 7.34 20.66 40.23
N ALA A 22 6.71 19.51 40.41
CA ALA A 22 7.41 18.26 40.70
C ALA A 22 6.80 17.14 39.86
N ILE A 23 7.64 16.43 39.10
CA ILE A 23 7.30 15.11 38.59
C ILE A 23 6.76 14.33 39.79
N THR A 24 5.51 13.87 39.71
CA THR A 24 4.91 13.22 40.86
C THR A 24 5.57 11.85 41.06
N ASN A 25 5.49 11.31 42.28
CA ASN A 25 5.93 9.94 42.56
C ASN A 25 5.30 8.90 41.61
N ILE A 26 4.15 9.22 40.99
CA ILE A 26 3.46 8.35 40.04
C ILE A 26 4.25 8.22 38.74
N GLN A 27 4.64 9.32 38.09
CA GLN A 27 5.38 9.24 36.82
C GLN A 27 6.76 8.58 37.01
N VAL A 28 7.46 8.88 38.11
CA VAL A 28 8.73 8.22 38.43
C VAL A 28 8.54 6.71 38.57
N ALA A 29 7.50 6.26 39.27
CA ALA A 29 7.21 4.83 39.42
C ALA A 29 6.89 4.16 38.08
N ARG A 30 6.17 4.83 37.18
CA ARG A 30 5.90 4.36 35.81
C ARG A 30 7.20 4.22 35.00
N VAL A 31 8.09 5.22 35.07
CA VAL A 31 9.40 5.17 34.40
C VAL A 31 10.24 4.01 34.93
N GLN A 32 10.28 3.78 36.24
CA GLN A 32 11.02 2.63 36.80
C GLN A 32 10.46 1.30 36.33
N ARG A 33 9.14 1.18 36.20
CA ARG A 33 8.50 -0.01 35.63
C ARG A 33 8.87 -0.22 34.16
N ILE A 34 8.90 0.85 33.37
CA ILE A 34 9.36 0.84 31.98
C ILE A 34 10.82 0.38 31.87
N LEU A 35 11.73 0.93 32.70
CA LEU A 35 13.14 0.52 32.70
C LEU A 35 13.30 -0.98 33.05
N LYS A 36 12.50 -1.48 34.00
CA LYS A 36 12.48 -2.91 34.32
C LYS A 36 12.01 -3.77 33.13
N LYS A 37 10.94 -3.37 32.45
CA LYS A 37 10.44 -4.05 31.25
C LYS A 37 11.45 -4.00 30.10
N LEU A 38 12.09 -2.85 29.88
CA LEU A 38 13.13 -2.70 28.85
C LEU A 38 14.34 -3.61 29.13
N ALA A 39 14.77 -3.70 30.39
CA ALA A 39 15.83 -4.63 30.79
C ALA A 39 15.43 -6.09 30.55
N GLN A 40 14.17 -6.45 30.81
CA GLN A 40 13.64 -7.78 30.52
C GLN A 40 13.62 -8.07 29.02
N VAL A 41 13.13 -7.15 28.20
CA VAL A 41 13.15 -7.25 26.73
C VAL A 41 14.59 -7.42 26.24
N LYS A 42 15.53 -6.61 26.72
CA LYS A 42 16.96 -6.72 26.34
C LYS A 42 17.56 -8.09 26.67
N ALA A 43 17.09 -8.73 27.75
CA ALA A 43 17.57 -10.05 28.17
C ALA A 43 16.93 -11.21 27.38
N THR A 44 15.70 -11.07 26.90
CA THR A 44 14.93 -12.16 26.26
C THR A 44 14.85 -12.05 24.74
N HIS A 45 15.02 -10.85 24.19
CA HIS A 45 14.86 -10.60 22.76
C HIS A 45 16.19 -10.88 22.04
N ILE A 46 16.19 -11.94 21.22
CA ILE A 46 17.30 -12.21 20.30
C ILE A 46 17.12 -11.23 19.13
N PRO A 47 18.05 -10.28 18.89
CA PRO A 47 17.93 -9.36 17.78
C PRO A 47 17.78 -10.15 16.48
N ASP A 48 16.72 -9.85 15.72
CA ASP A 48 16.54 -10.40 14.38
C ASP A 48 17.77 -10.03 13.53
N LYS A 49 18.04 -10.77 12.45
CA LYS A 49 19.21 -10.49 11.57
C LYS A 49 19.28 -9.06 10.99
N LYS A 50 18.22 -8.27 11.15
CA LYS A 50 18.10 -6.86 10.72
C LYS A 50 18.13 -5.85 11.88
N SER A 51 18.11 -6.30 13.13
CA SER A 51 18.11 -5.43 14.30
C SER A 51 19.54 -5.12 14.73
N SER A 52 19.83 -3.83 14.94
CA SER A 52 21.10 -3.41 15.53
C SER A 52 21.20 -3.89 16.98
N PRO A 53 22.40 -4.31 17.46
CA PRO A 53 22.66 -4.53 18.89
C PRO A 53 22.29 -3.36 19.80
N ASP A 54 22.18 -2.16 19.22
CA ASP A 54 21.88 -0.92 19.93
C ASP A 54 20.38 -0.58 20.01
N GLN A 55 19.50 -1.41 19.41
CA GLN A 55 18.05 -1.15 19.33
C GLN A 55 17.37 -0.90 20.69
N PHE A 56 17.88 -1.52 21.76
CA PHE A 56 17.32 -1.40 23.12
C PHE A 56 18.22 -0.62 24.09
N GLN A 57 19.06 0.28 23.56
CA GLN A 57 19.92 1.15 24.36
C GLN A 57 19.33 2.56 24.41
N LEU A 58 19.13 3.08 25.63
CA LEU A 58 18.73 4.46 25.85
C LEU A 58 19.94 5.38 25.76
N VAL A 59 19.71 6.57 25.20
CA VAL A 59 20.62 7.72 25.34
C VAL A 59 20.53 8.22 26.79
N PRO A 60 21.64 8.66 27.42
CA PRO A 60 21.62 9.12 28.80
C PRO A 60 20.52 10.16 29.09
N PRO A 61 19.93 10.16 30.30
CA PRO A 61 18.90 11.10 30.67
C PRO A 61 19.43 12.53 30.75
N LEU A 62 18.53 13.50 30.55
CA LEU A 62 18.80 14.91 30.73
C LEU A 62 18.71 15.30 32.20
N SER A 63 19.47 16.32 32.58
CA SER A 63 19.29 16.99 33.85
C SER A 63 18.04 17.86 33.85
N GLU A 64 17.51 18.13 35.04
CA GLU A 64 16.40 19.06 35.27
C GLU A 64 16.68 20.44 34.65
N ALA A 65 17.93 20.92 34.70
CA ALA A 65 18.33 22.21 34.13
C ALA A 65 18.30 22.23 32.60
N GLU A 66 18.72 21.15 31.94
CA GLU A 66 18.67 21.03 30.47
C GLU A 66 17.22 21.02 29.96
N VAL A 67 16.34 20.27 30.63
CA VAL A 67 14.91 20.24 30.27
C VAL A 67 14.25 21.60 30.50
N GLN A 68 14.56 22.27 31.62
CA GLN A 68 14.06 23.63 31.88
C GLN A 68 14.56 24.65 30.86
N ALA A 69 15.81 24.52 30.39
CA ALA A 69 16.36 25.40 29.35
C ALA A 69 15.59 25.23 28.04
N PHE A 70 15.33 23.98 27.61
CA PHE A 70 14.52 23.68 26.43
C PHE A 70 13.09 24.23 26.54
N GLU A 71 12.43 24.01 27.68
CA GLU A 71 11.09 24.55 27.96
C GLU A 71 11.05 26.09 27.86
N ALA A 72 12.06 26.76 28.42
CA ALA A 72 12.17 28.21 28.39
C ALA A 72 12.44 28.76 26.98
N GLU A 73 13.34 28.12 26.23
CA GLU A 73 13.70 28.47 24.86
C GLU A 73 12.46 28.41 23.93
N HIS A 74 11.70 27.31 24.01
CA HIS A 74 10.54 27.08 23.16
C HIS A 74 9.22 27.57 23.75
N ARG A 75 9.25 28.23 24.92
CA ARG A 75 8.07 28.82 25.59
C ARG A 75 6.95 27.81 25.84
N ILE A 76 7.32 26.57 26.18
CA ILE A 76 6.38 25.47 26.46
C ILE A 76 6.62 24.86 27.83
N ARG A 77 5.70 24.00 28.25
CA ARG A 77 5.94 22.99 29.28
C ARG A 77 5.78 21.63 28.65
N LEU A 78 6.78 20.77 28.79
CA LEU A 78 6.68 19.42 28.28
C LEU A 78 5.63 18.65 29.08
N PRO A 79 4.84 17.77 28.42
CA PRO A 79 3.93 16.88 29.13
C PRO A 79 4.65 16.08 30.22
N GLU A 80 4.07 16.02 31.43
CA GLU A 80 4.73 15.49 32.63
C GLU A 80 5.30 14.07 32.43
N ASP A 81 4.57 13.23 31.71
CA ASP A 81 4.96 11.85 31.39
C ASP A 81 6.22 11.77 30.51
N TYR A 82 6.32 12.63 29.49
CA TYR A 82 7.50 12.69 28.61
C TYR A 82 8.68 13.36 29.32
N ARG A 83 8.41 14.44 30.09
CA ARG A 83 9.40 15.10 30.94
C ARG A 83 10.04 14.12 31.93
N ALA A 84 9.22 13.30 32.59
CA ALA A 84 9.70 12.27 33.51
C ALA A 84 10.57 11.22 32.81
N PHE A 85 10.21 10.83 31.58
CA PHE A 85 11.04 9.93 30.79
C PHE A 85 12.41 10.51 30.48
N LEU A 86 12.47 11.77 30.02
CA LEU A 86 13.73 12.44 29.68
C LEU A 86 14.70 12.51 30.87
N ILE A 87 14.17 12.77 32.08
CA ILE A 87 14.98 12.96 33.29
C ILE A 87 15.34 11.64 33.97
N HIS A 88 14.47 10.64 33.92
CA HIS A 88 14.63 9.41 34.71
C HIS A 88 14.91 8.15 33.88
N ALA A 89 14.71 8.16 32.56
CA ALA A 89 15.01 7.05 31.66
C ALA A 89 16.10 7.39 30.64
N GLY A 90 15.87 8.38 29.77
CA GLY A 90 16.81 8.68 28.70
C GLY A 90 16.34 9.76 27.72
N ASN A 91 17.31 10.42 27.08
CA ASN A 91 17.09 11.42 26.02
C ASN A 91 16.92 10.76 24.64
N GLY A 92 16.07 9.74 24.52
CA GLY A 92 15.90 8.97 23.29
C GLY A 92 16.65 7.63 23.27
N GLY A 93 16.89 7.07 22.08
CA GLY A 93 17.49 5.75 21.88
C GLY A 93 16.41 4.66 21.77
N ALA A 94 16.39 3.71 22.71
CA ALA A 94 15.44 2.60 22.69
C ALA A 94 14.00 3.11 22.52
N GLY A 95 13.30 2.53 21.54
CA GLY A 95 11.93 2.93 21.21
C GLY A 95 11.37 2.10 20.04
N PRO A 96 10.08 2.29 19.74
CA PRO A 96 9.42 1.58 18.64
C PRO A 96 10.11 1.80 17.30
N ILE A 97 10.03 0.79 16.43
CA ILE A 97 10.50 0.83 15.03
C ILE A 97 11.99 1.20 14.92
N TYR A 98 12.32 2.48 14.72
CA TYR A 98 13.68 3.01 14.55
C TYR A 98 14.26 3.66 15.82
N GLY A 99 13.53 3.61 16.94
CA GLY A 99 13.95 4.21 18.20
C GLY A 99 13.41 5.63 18.39
N LEU A 100 13.63 6.17 19.58
CA LEU A 100 13.29 7.54 19.92
C LEU A 100 14.43 8.49 19.55
N TYR A 101 14.07 9.62 18.99
CA TYR A 101 14.99 10.74 18.78
C TYR A 101 15.31 11.42 20.10
N SER A 102 16.51 11.99 20.14
CA SER A 102 16.93 12.88 21.21
C SER A 102 16.22 14.23 21.06
N LEU A 103 16.06 14.94 22.18
CA LEU A 103 15.25 16.16 22.24
C LEU A 103 15.75 17.28 21.31
N ASP A 104 17.04 17.28 20.94
CA ASP A 104 17.63 18.20 19.97
C ASP A 104 17.08 18.03 18.54
N LYS A 105 16.42 16.92 18.25
CA LYS A 105 15.74 16.64 16.96
C LYS A 105 14.24 16.85 17.01
N TYR A 106 13.75 17.67 17.94
CA TYR A 106 12.32 17.91 18.14
C TYR A 106 11.61 18.39 16.86
N ASN A 107 12.31 19.10 15.97
CA ASN A 107 11.79 19.69 14.74
C ASN A 107 12.05 18.84 13.48
N ASP A 108 12.62 17.63 13.57
CA ASP A 108 13.03 16.85 12.40
C ASP A 108 11.91 16.65 11.36
N PHE A 109 10.68 16.40 11.80
CA PHE A 109 9.52 16.34 10.91
C PHE A 109 9.08 17.72 10.39
N ALA A 110 9.06 18.74 11.25
CA ALA A 110 8.66 20.09 10.86
C ALA A 110 9.62 20.68 9.82
N ASP A 111 10.92 20.41 9.93
CA ASP A 111 11.96 20.81 8.97
C ASP A 111 11.70 20.24 7.57
N TRP A 112 10.92 19.16 7.48
CA TRP A 112 10.57 18.53 6.21
C TRP A 112 9.26 19.05 5.64
N VAL A 113 8.24 19.29 6.46
CA VAL A 113 6.87 19.59 6.00
C VAL A 113 6.49 21.06 6.05
N GLU A 114 7.27 21.90 6.72
CA GLU A 114 7.03 23.34 6.82
C GLU A 114 8.04 24.12 5.97
N ASP A 115 7.55 25.12 5.23
CA ASP A 115 8.43 26.03 4.46
C ASP A 115 9.26 26.93 5.39
N GLU A 116 8.66 27.40 6.48
CA GLU A 116 9.30 28.20 7.52
C GLU A 116 8.74 27.80 8.89
N ILE A 117 9.63 27.57 9.87
CA ILE A 117 9.24 27.21 11.24
C ILE A 117 9.34 28.46 12.13
N PRO A 118 8.23 28.99 12.64
CA PRO A 118 8.25 30.13 13.55
C PRO A 118 8.90 29.77 14.89
N ASP A 119 9.57 30.74 15.53
CA ASP A 119 10.19 30.56 16.85
C ASP A 119 9.20 30.10 17.96
N ASP A 120 7.90 30.31 17.74
CA ASP A 120 6.83 29.92 18.66
C ASP A 120 6.08 28.65 18.22
N PHE A 121 6.59 27.90 17.23
CA PHE A 121 5.92 26.73 16.64
C PHE A 121 5.45 25.71 17.68
N LEU A 122 6.29 25.36 18.66
CA LEU A 122 5.92 24.43 19.74
C LEU A 122 4.90 25.02 20.73
N ALA A 123 4.91 26.34 20.93
CA ALA A 123 4.01 27.02 21.87
C ALA A 123 2.61 27.25 21.30
N ARG A 124 2.45 27.19 19.97
CA ARG A 124 1.15 27.30 19.31
C ARG A 124 0.29 26.07 19.61
N PRO A 125 -0.98 26.23 20.00
CA PRO A 125 -1.87 25.09 20.24
C PRO A 125 -2.01 24.21 18.99
N CYS A 126 -1.81 22.90 19.17
CA CYS A 126 -2.04 21.93 18.11
C CYS A 126 -3.53 21.84 17.77
N PRO A 127 -3.91 22.00 16.49
CA PRO A 127 -5.31 21.98 16.07
C PRO A 127 -5.84 20.56 15.82
N LEU A 128 -4.98 19.54 15.83
CA LEU A 128 -5.38 18.15 15.60
C LEU A 128 -6.25 17.63 16.75
N SER A 129 -7.21 16.78 16.41
CA SER A 129 -8.12 16.15 17.38
C SER A 129 -8.50 14.73 16.96
N PRO A 130 -8.79 13.83 17.92
CA PRO A 130 -9.16 12.44 17.61
C PRO A 130 -10.49 12.31 16.86
N GLY A 131 -11.33 13.35 16.85
CA GLY A 131 -12.62 13.35 16.14
C GLY A 131 -12.54 13.86 14.70
N MET A 132 -11.33 14.04 14.16
CA MET A 132 -11.15 14.58 12.81
C MET A 132 -11.60 13.60 11.71
N PRO A 133 -12.13 14.10 10.58
CA PRO A 133 -12.50 13.28 9.44
C PRO A 133 -11.34 12.41 8.95
N GLN A 134 -11.61 11.14 8.66
CA GLN A 134 -10.64 10.20 8.11
C GLN A 134 -10.74 10.13 6.58
N THR A 135 -10.62 11.29 5.93
CA THR A 135 -10.83 11.48 4.50
C THR A 135 -9.62 12.12 3.81
N PRO A 136 -9.45 11.99 2.49
CA PRO A 136 -8.30 12.56 1.79
C PRO A 136 -8.18 14.09 1.89
N ASP A 137 -9.29 14.78 2.15
CA ASP A 137 -9.42 16.24 2.30
C ASP A 137 -9.34 16.71 3.76
N TRP A 138 -8.85 15.88 4.69
CA TRP A 138 -8.80 16.16 6.14
C TRP A 138 -8.09 17.47 6.51
N ARG A 139 -7.24 18.01 5.62
CA ARG A 139 -6.49 19.26 5.83
C ARG A 139 -7.27 20.52 5.50
N GLU A 140 -8.30 20.45 4.65
CA GLU A 140 -9.04 21.64 4.19
C GLU A 140 -9.49 22.57 5.34
N PRO A 141 -9.93 22.06 6.50
CA PRO A 141 -10.35 22.92 7.61
C PRO A 141 -9.25 23.79 8.24
N PHE A 142 -7.96 23.47 8.06
CA PHE A 142 -6.86 24.23 8.70
C PHE A 142 -6.45 25.47 7.89
N GLY A 143 -6.75 25.52 6.60
CA GLY A 143 -6.33 26.62 5.72
C GLY A 143 -4.81 26.84 5.78
N ASP A 144 -4.41 28.07 6.08
CA ASP A 144 -2.99 28.45 6.20
C ASP A 144 -2.36 28.07 7.55
N THR A 145 -3.14 27.50 8.48
CA THR A 145 -2.63 27.07 9.78
C THR A 145 -1.93 25.73 9.62
N SER A 146 -0.66 25.64 10.03
CA SER A 146 0.03 24.35 10.09
C SER A 146 -0.75 23.39 11.00
N PRO A 147 -1.15 22.21 10.50
CA PRO A 147 -1.80 21.21 11.35
C PRO A 147 -0.83 20.61 12.37
N TYR A 148 0.48 20.76 12.18
CA TYR A 148 1.51 20.15 13.00
C TYR A 148 2.13 21.09 14.04
N GLN A 149 1.73 22.36 14.06
CA GLN A 149 2.13 23.27 15.14
C GLN A 149 1.77 22.69 16.51
N GLY A 150 2.57 23.00 17.54
CA GLY A 150 2.38 22.45 18.87
C GLY A 150 2.72 20.97 19.01
N THR A 151 3.48 20.40 18.07
CA THR A 151 3.97 19.01 18.12
C THR A 151 5.49 18.94 18.06
N LEU A 152 6.07 17.94 18.71
CA LEU A 152 7.49 17.60 18.59
C LEU A 152 7.68 16.18 18.06
N THR A 153 8.80 15.96 17.37
CA THR A 153 9.15 14.69 16.76
C THR A 153 9.73 13.73 17.80
N LEU A 154 9.12 12.55 17.93
CA LEU A 154 9.61 11.45 18.77
C LEU A 154 10.46 10.45 17.99
N GLY A 155 10.24 10.31 16.68
CA GLY A 155 11.06 9.45 15.83
C GLY A 155 10.31 8.83 14.65
N SER A 156 11.11 8.32 13.72
CA SER A 156 10.61 7.80 12.45
C SER A 156 9.95 6.44 12.54
N ARG A 157 8.91 6.26 11.71
CA ARG A 157 8.25 4.99 11.45
C ARG A 157 8.67 4.41 10.08
N GLY A 158 9.52 5.11 9.34
CA GLY A 158 9.98 4.75 8.00
C GLY A 158 9.11 5.32 6.89
N CYS A 159 9.66 5.34 5.67
CA CYS A 159 9.08 6.04 4.53
C CYS A 159 8.81 7.51 4.89
N THR A 160 7.55 7.92 4.91
CA THR A 160 7.08 9.28 5.16
C THR A 160 6.37 9.42 6.49
N PHE A 161 6.33 8.35 7.29
CA PHE A 161 5.58 8.31 8.54
C PHE A 161 6.45 8.68 9.73
N GLU A 162 5.98 9.63 10.53
CA GLU A 162 6.65 10.09 11.75
C GLU A 162 5.76 9.91 12.98
N THR A 163 6.39 9.76 14.14
CA THR A 163 5.71 9.75 15.44
C THR A 163 5.89 11.11 16.09
N GLN A 164 4.79 11.78 16.43
CA GLN A 164 4.80 13.10 17.05
C GLN A 164 4.19 13.05 18.45
N LEU A 165 4.65 13.92 19.34
CA LEU A 165 4.05 14.20 20.63
C LEU A 165 3.41 15.59 20.59
N ILE A 166 2.14 15.69 20.95
CA ILE A 166 1.49 16.99 21.13
C ILE A 166 2.01 17.61 22.42
N VAL A 167 2.54 18.83 22.36
CA VAL A 167 3.08 19.56 23.52
C VAL A 167 2.31 20.83 23.87
N ALA A 168 1.46 21.31 22.97
CA ALA A 168 0.60 22.47 23.23
C ALA A 168 -0.83 22.22 22.71
N GLY A 169 -1.82 22.71 23.46
CA GLY A 169 -3.24 22.58 23.14
C GLY A 169 -3.98 21.51 23.96
N PRO A 170 -5.27 21.27 23.65
CA PRO A 170 -6.16 20.43 24.49
C PRO A 170 -5.74 18.97 24.63
N TYR A 171 -4.91 18.49 23.72
CA TYR A 171 -4.45 17.10 23.66
C TYR A 171 -2.95 16.95 23.97
N ALA A 172 -2.33 17.94 24.64
CA ALA A 172 -0.94 17.85 25.07
C ALA A 172 -0.69 16.56 25.88
N GLY A 173 0.42 15.87 25.57
CA GLY A 173 0.78 14.56 26.11
C GLY A 173 0.38 13.38 25.24
N ARG A 174 -0.51 13.57 24.25
CA ARG A 174 -0.92 12.52 23.32
C ARG A 174 0.12 12.29 22.23
N VAL A 175 0.30 11.02 21.87
CA VAL A 175 1.14 10.61 20.74
C VAL A 175 0.26 10.43 19.50
N ILE A 176 0.76 10.88 18.35
CA ILE A 176 0.08 10.76 17.06
C ILE A 176 1.05 10.23 16.01
N TYR A 177 0.52 9.53 15.00
CA TYR A 177 1.27 9.15 13.81
C TYR A 177 0.82 10.01 12.64
N VAL A 178 1.78 10.58 11.93
CA VAL A 178 1.56 11.49 10.81
C VAL A 178 2.27 11.00 9.56
N ASP A 179 1.80 11.42 8.40
CA ASP A 179 2.37 11.10 7.09
C ASP A 179 2.79 12.41 6.38
N ALA A 180 4.07 12.56 6.07
CA ALA A 180 4.61 13.70 5.35
C ALA A 180 4.12 13.80 3.91
N ASP A 181 3.79 12.67 3.28
CA ASP A 181 3.23 12.67 1.92
C ASP A 181 1.72 12.97 1.92
N GLU A 182 1.13 13.18 3.10
CA GLU A 182 -0.27 13.60 3.28
C GLU A 182 -1.32 12.62 2.70
N HIS A 183 -0.95 11.35 2.44
CA HIS A 183 -1.89 10.35 1.91
C HIS A 183 -2.89 9.89 2.97
N ALA A 184 -2.54 10.02 4.25
CA ALA A 184 -3.38 9.60 5.36
C ALA A 184 -3.56 10.72 6.40
N PRO A 185 -4.77 10.85 6.98
CA PRO A 185 -5.00 11.69 8.15
C PRO A 185 -4.16 11.22 9.35
N PRO A 186 -3.82 12.14 10.29
CA PRO A 186 -3.15 11.80 11.53
C PRO A 186 -3.90 10.74 12.33
N TYR A 187 -3.17 9.72 12.79
CA TYR A 187 -3.70 8.67 13.65
C TYR A 187 -3.40 8.98 15.11
N PHE A 188 -4.44 9.17 15.92
CA PHE A 188 -4.32 9.30 17.36
C PHE A 188 -4.16 7.93 18.01
N VAL A 189 -3.03 7.71 18.68
CA VAL A 189 -2.84 6.44 19.40
C VAL A 189 -3.83 6.35 20.57
N ARG A 190 -4.21 5.12 20.91
CA ARG A 190 -5.22 4.86 21.96
C ARG A 190 -4.73 5.22 23.35
N GLU A 191 -3.41 5.15 23.57
CA GLU A 191 -2.84 5.40 24.87
C GLU A 191 -3.02 6.88 25.28
N PRO A 192 -3.36 7.13 26.55
CA PRO A 192 -3.71 8.46 27.02
C PRO A 192 -2.50 9.40 27.13
N ASP A 193 -1.29 8.84 27.18
CA ASP A 193 -0.05 9.59 27.36
C ASP A 193 1.16 8.84 26.79
N PHE A 194 2.29 9.54 26.70
CA PHE A 194 3.56 9.02 26.21
C PHE A 194 4.05 7.77 26.96
N LEU A 195 3.98 7.74 28.30
CA LEU A 195 4.49 6.60 29.07
C LEU A 195 3.62 5.35 28.87
N ALA A 196 2.31 5.50 28.73
CA ALA A 196 1.41 4.40 28.43
C ALA A 196 1.68 3.83 27.03
N TRP A 197 1.90 4.70 26.04
CA TRP A 197 2.31 4.32 24.69
C TRP A 197 3.66 3.56 24.69
N TYR A 198 4.67 4.10 25.37
CA TYR A 198 5.98 3.47 25.46
C TYR A 198 5.93 2.13 26.23
N GLU A 199 5.14 2.07 27.30
CA GLU A 199 4.96 0.85 28.08
C GLU A 199 4.26 -0.25 27.27
N ARG A 200 3.24 0.12 26.47
CA ARG A 200 2.57 -0.82 25.56
C ARG A 200 3.54 -1.43 24.56
N TRP A 201 4.47 -0.64 24.01
CA TRP A 201 5.50 -1.16 23.10
C TRP A 201 6.30 -2.30 23.73
N LEU A 202 6.74 -2.11 24.98
CA LEU A 202 7.47 -3.13 25.71
C LEU A 202 6.61 -4.36 26.00
N ASP A 203 5.35 -4.17 26.36
CA ASP A 203 4.41 -5.27 26.60
C ASP A 203 4.17 -6.09 25.31
N GLU A 204 3.96 -5.42 24.18
CA GLU A 204 3.82 -6.06 22.88
C GLU A 204 5.09 -6.85 22.49
N LEU A 205 6.29 -6.28 22.72
CA LEU A 205 7.55 -6.98 22.50
C LEU A 205 7.70 -8.23 23.36
N MET A 206 7.33 -8.16 24.64
CA MET A 206 7.37 -9.30 25.56
C MET A 206 6.38 -10.40 25.17
N LEU A 207 5.24 -10.02 24.60
CA LEU A 207 4.26 -10.94 24.03
C LEU A 207 4.66 -11.48 22.64
N GLY A 208 5.77 -11.00 22.07
CA GLY A 208 6.27 -11.41 20.76
C GLY A 208 5.44 -10.88 19.59
N TYR A 209 4.76 -9.74 19.78
CA TYR A 209 4.00 -9.09 18.72
C TYR A 209 4.87 -8.76 17.51
N ASN A 210 4.29 -8.88 16.32
CA ASN A 210 4.82 -8.25 15.13
C ASN A 210 4.72 -6.72 15.25
N GLN A 211 5.87 -6.05 15.22
CA GLN A 211 6.00 -4.61 15.49
C GLN A 211 5.70 -3.70 14.29
N LEU A 212 5.45 -4.24 13.09
CA LEU A 212 5.21 -3.44 11.87
C LEU A 212 4.03 -2.47 11.99
N GLN A 213 3.06 -2.78 12.85
CA GLN A 213 1.85 -1.99 13.07
C GLN A 213 1.72 -1.55 14.53
N PHE A 214 2.84 -1.32 15.21
CA PHE A 214 2.81 -0.91 16.61
C PHE A 214 1.96 0.37 16.82
N GLY A 215 1.10 0.32 17.83
CA GLY A 215 0.15 1.36 18.24
C GLY A 215 -1.16 1.42 17.47
N TYR A 216 -1.30 0.70 16.34
CA TYR A 216 -2.60 0.56 15.67
C TYR A 216 -3.46 -0.47 16.39
N GLY A 217 -4.75 -0.13 16.57
CA GLY A 217 -5.72 -1.00 17.23
C GLY A 217 -5.42 -1.26 18.71
N PRO A 218 -6.20 -2.11 19.38
CA PRO A 218 -5.97 -2.47 20.78
C PRO A 218 -4.74 -3.38 20.93
N GLY A 219 -3.93 -3.14 21.97
CA GLY A 219 -2.83 -4.03 22.38
C GLY A 219 -3.30 -5.13 23.36
N GLY A 220 -2.35 -5.73 24.08
CA GLY A 220 -2.65 -6.74 25.11
C GLY A 220 -2.45 -8.18 24.66
N GLY A 221 -2.75 -9.17 25.50
CA GLY A 221 -2.72 -10.58 25.15
C GLY A 221 -4.04 -11.06 24.56
N GLU A 222 -4.15 -12.38 24.34
CA GLU A 222 -5.41 -12.98 23.86
C GLU A 222 -6.59 -12.69 24.81
N LEU A 223 -6.35 -12.61 26.12
CA LEU A 223 -7.39 -12.34 27.13
C LEU A 223 -8.02 -10.96 26.94
N GLU A 224 -7.20 -9.92 26.83
CA GLU A 224 -7.63 -8.54 26.65
C GLU A 224 -8.38 -8.36 25.31
N LEU A 225 -7.90 -9.00 24.25
CA LEU A 225 -8.59 -8.97 22.94
C LEU A 225 -9.95 -9.66 23.01
N TRP A 226 -10.05 -10.79 23.70
CA TRP A 226 -11.35 -11.46 23.92
C TRP A 226 -12.30 -10.62 24.77
N GLN A 227 -11.80 -9.94 25.80
CA GLN A 227 -12.63 -9.04 26.61
C GLN A 227 -13.29 -7.95 25.75
N ILE A 228 -12.56 -7.37 24.79
CA ILE A 228 -13.12 -6.38 23.86
C ILE A 228 -14.18 -7.01 22.94
N LEU A 229 -13.90 -8.21 22.41
CA LEU A 229 -14.85 -8.90 21.52
C LEU A 229 -16.15 -9.31 22.23
N ASP A 230 -16.03 -9.73 23.49
CA ASP A 230 -17.13 -10.18 24.33
C ASP A 230 -17.90 -9.01 24.98
N ASP A 231 -17.33 -7.80 25.03
CA ASP A 231 -17.99 -6.63 25.62
C ASP A 231 -19.22 -6.22 24.80
N PRO A 232 -20.45 -6.29 25.36
CA PRO A 232 -21.66 -5.89 24.66
C PRO A 232 -21.72 -4.37 24.38
N GLN A 233 -20.94 -3.55 25.07
CA GLN A 233 -20.89 -2.09 24.88
C GLN A 233 -19.87 -1.65 23.83
N ALA A 234 -18.92 -2.51 23.45
CA ALA A 234 -17.96 -2.20 22.40
C ALA A 234 -18.66 -2.18 21.03
N ASP A 235 -18.39 -1.12 20.25
CA ASP A 235 -18.93 -0.97 18.91
C ASP A 235 -18.28 -1.93 17.89
N GLY A 236 -18.82 -1.95 16.67
CA GLY A 236 -18.38 -2.85 15.61
C GLY A 236 -16.95 -2.61 15.11
N GLU A 237 -16.48 -1.36 15.21
CA GLU A 237 -15.15 -0.91 14.76
C GLU A 237 -14.08 -1.36 15.76
N LEU A 238 -14.26 -1.06 17.06
CA LEU A 238 -13.36 -1.52 18.12
C LEU A 238 -13.27 -3.05 18.15
N LYS A 239 -14.40 -3.74 17.98
CA LYS A 239 -14.41 -5.21 17.85
C LYS A 239 -13.67 -5.68 16.59
N GLY A 240 -13.86 -4.97 15.48
CA GLY A 240 -13.14 -5.22 14.23
C GLY A 240 -11.63 -5.12 14.41
N GLU A 241 -11.15 -4.06 15.06
CA GLU A 241 -9.74 -3.87 15.40
C GLU A 241 -9.21 -4.94 16.36
N ALA A 242 -9.99 -5.34 17.37
CA ALA A 242 -9.60 -6.41 18.29
C ALA A 242 -9.45 -7.76 17.55
N ALA A 243 -10.37 -8.07 16.64
CA ALA A 243 -10.26 -9.25 15.78
C ALA A 243 -9.01 -9.18 14.89
N ALA A 244 -8.67 -8.00 14.35
CA ALA A 244 -7.45 -7.80 13.57
C ALA A 244 -6.18 -7.93 14.42
N ALA A 245 -6.20 -7.49 15.68
CA ALA A 245 -5.04 -7.49 16.57
C ALA A 245 -4.48 -8.90 16.83
N PHE A 246 -5.30 -9.95 16.79
CA PHE A 246 -4.81 -11.34 16.83
C PHE A 246 -3.79 -11.65 15.72
N TRP A 247 -3.88 -10.98 14.55
CA TRP A 247 -2.90 -11.13 13.49
C TRP A 247 -1.51 -10.71 13.95
N ARG A 248 -1.36 -9.80 14.91
CA ARG A 248 -0.05 -9.33 15.38
C ARG A 248 0.62 -10.31 16.35
N LEU A 249 -0.13 -11.22 16.96
CA LEU A 249 0.43 -12.23 17.86
C LEU A 249 1.36 -13.23 17.15
N PRO A 250 2.33 -13.84 17.87
CA PRO A 250 3.22 -14.84 17.31
C PRO A 250 2.55 -16.22 17.18
N ARG A 251 1.61 -16.54 18.07
CA ARG A 251 0.84 -17.79 18.12
C ARG A 251 -0.51 -17.54 18.79
N LEU A 252 -1.43 -18.48 18.61
CA LEU A 252 -2.72 -18.51 19.28
C LEU A 252 -2.79 -19.71 20.23
N SER A 253 -3.42 -19.57 21.38
CA SER A 253 -3.73 -20.67 22.29
C SER A 253 -4.80 -21.60 21.71
N ASP A 254 -4.83 -22.86 22.17
CA ASP A 254 -5.85 -23.83 21.76
C ASP A 254 -7.27 -23.37 22.11
N GLU A 255 -7.43 -22.62 23.21
CA GLU A 255 -8.71 -22.06 23.60
C GLU A 255 -9.19 -21.00 22.60
N THR A 256 -8.30 -20.07 22.24
CA THR A 256 -8.59 -19.09 21.19
C THR A 256 -8.92 -19.78 19.87
N ILE A 257 -8.16 -20.79 19.45
CA ILE A 257 -8.44 -21.54 18.22
C ILE A 257 -9.83 -22.20 18.25
N ARG A 258 -10.27 -22.71 19.41
CA ARG A 258 -11.62 -23.27 19.58
C ARG A 258 -12.71 -22.22 19.52
N ARG A 259 -12.47 -21.02 20.05
CA ARG A 259 -13.44 -19.92 20.08
C ARG A 259 -13.56 -19.17 18.75
N PHE A 260 -12.48 -19.08 17.97
CA PHE A 260 -12.42 -18.32 16.71
C PHE A 260 -13.61 -18.50 15.74
N PRO A 261 -14.20 -19.71 15.55
CA PRO A 261 -15.38 -19.88 14.71
C PRO A 261 -16.58 -19.01 15.11
N THR A 262 -16.77 -18.71 16.39
CA THR A 262 -17.91 -17.87 16.85
C THR A 262 -17.82 -16.45 16.32
N LEU A 263 -16.62 -15.97 15.99
CA LEU A 263 -16.43 -14.62 15.43
C LEU A 263 -17.00 -14.48 14.01
N LEU A 264 -17.19 -15.60 13.29
CA LEU A 264 -17.87 -15.59 11.98
C LEU A 264 -19.39 -15.37 12.10
N GLU A 265 -19.95 -15.46 13.31
CA GLU A 265 -21.37 -15.19 13.58
C GLU A 265 -21.60 -13.75 14.08
N SER A 266 -20.53 -12.96 14.21
CA SER A 266 -20.61 -11.57 14.65
C SER A 266 -21.48 -10.73 13.72
N SER A 267 -22.23 -9.77 14.27
CA SER A 267 -22.97 -8.77 13.50
C SER A 267 -22.04 -7.84 12.71
N SER A 268 -20.82 -7.59 13.20
CA SER A 268 -19.82 -6.74 12.54
C SER A 268 -19.14 -7.47 11.38
N ALA A 269 -19.24 -6.91 10.17
CA ALA A 269 -18.56 -7.42 8.99
C ALA A 269 -17.02 -7.34 9.11
N GLU A 270 -16.51 -6.35 9.82
CA GLU A 270 -15.08 -6.21 10.09
C GLU A 270 -14.57 -7.36 10.95
N VAL A 271 -15.29 -7.74 12.01
CA VAL A 271 -14.95 -8.90 12.84
C VAL A 271 -14.88 -10.17 11.98
N ARG A 272 -15.91 -10.43 11.17
CA ARG A 272 -15.97 -11.63 10.31
C ARG A 272 -14.82 -11.64 9.29
N SER A 273 -14.56 -10.51 8.63
CA SER A 273 -13.50 -10.40 7.62
C SER A 273 -12.08 -10.51 8.21
N ASN A 274 -11.81 -9.86 9.36
CA ASN A 274 -10.54 -9.93 10.07
C ASN A 274 -10.28 -11.33 10.63
N THR A 275 -11.32 -12.03 11.10
CA THR A 275 -11.24 -13.43 11.52
C THR A 275 -10.68 -14.32 10.40
N LEU A 276 -11.14 -14.12 9.16
CA LEU A 276 -10.66 -14.85 7.99
C LEU A 276 -9.20 -14.50 7.63
N ILE A 277 -8.78 -13.25 7.81
CA ILE A 277 -7.37 -12.83 7.63
C ILE A 277 -6.47 -13.55 8.64
N VAL A 278 -6.86 -13.55 9.91
CA VAL A 278 -6.14 -14.23 10.99
C VAL A 278 -6.10 -15.74 10.75
N ALA A 279 -7.21 -16.34 10.32
CA ALA A 279 -7.29 -17.76 10.00
C ALA A 279 -6.28 -18.18 8.90
N ARG A 280 -6.01 -17.32 7.91
CA ARG A 280 -4.95 -17.56 6.91
C ARG A 280 -3.56 -17.53 7.50
N LYS A 281 -3.26 -16.55 8.36
CA LYS A 281 -1.93 -16.43 9.01
C LYS A 281 -1.62 -17.69 9.82
N PHE A 282 -2.56 -18.12 10.66
CA PHE A 282 -2.36 -19.26 11.58
C PHE A 282 -2.82 -20.61 11.03
N LYS A 283 -3.30 -20.66 9.78
CA LYS A 283 -3.77 -21.89 9.09
C LYS A 283 -4.83 -22.65 9.90
N LEU A 284 -5.84 -21.92 10.38
CA LEU A 284 -6.87 -22.42 11.28
C LEU A 284 -7.90 -23.30 10.56
N LYS A 285 -7.54 -24.55 10.28
CA LYS A 285 -8.39 -25.51 9.54
C LYS A 285 -9.74 -25.81 10.20
N SER A 286 -9.87 -25.58 11.52
CA SER A 286 -11.13 -25.74 12.26
C SER A 286 -12.25 -24.85 11.72
N LEU A 287 -11.93 -23.74 11.03
CA LEU A 287 -12.94 -22.84 10.45
C LEU A 287 -13.55 -23.38 9.14
N ALA A 288 -13.04 -24.48 8.56
CA ALA A 288 -13.49 -24.97 7.26
C ALA A 288 -15.02 -25.15 7.10
N PRO A 289 -15.77 -25.70 8.09
CA PRO A 289 -17.22 -25.83 7.98
C PRO A 289 -17.95 -24.48 7.92
N HIS A 290 -17.44 -23.48 8.64
CA HIS A 290 -18.03 -22.13 8.74
C HIS A 290 -17.63 -21.25 7.56
N ALA A 291 -16.43 -21.46 7.01
CA ALA A 291 -15.88 -20.65 5.94
C ALA A 291 -16.71 -20.76 4.64
N ILE A 292 -17.28 -21.92 4.34
CA ILE A 292 -18.14 -22.09 3.15
C ILE A 292 -19.42 -21.25 3.28
N VAL A 293 -19.99 -21.16 4.49
CA VAL A 293 -21.23 -20.40 4.75
C VAL A 293 -21.02 -18.90 4.51
N VAL A 294 -19.86 -18.36 4.92
CA VAL A 294 -19.54 -16.94 4.73
C VAL A 294 -19.20 -16.55 3.28
N LEU A 295 -19.24 -17.49 2.33
CA LEU A 295 -19.23 -17.15 0.89
C LEU A 295 -20.55 -16.49 0.46
N ASP A 296 -21.66 -16.72 1.16
CA ASP A 296 -22.95 -16.07 0.93
C ASP A 296 -23.20 -14.90 1.91
N ASP A 297 -22.14 -14.36 2.55
CA ASP A 297 -22.25 -13.27 3.51
C ASP A 297 -22.83 -12.00 2.88
N VAL A 298 -23.60 -11.22 3.66
CA VAL A 298 -24.19 -9.95 3.20
C VAL A 298 -23.13 -8.92 2.79
N SER A 299 -21.96 -8.92 3.43
CA SER A 299 -20.87 -8.00 3.15
C SER A 299 -19.94 -8.53 2.05
N ALA A 300 -19.74 -7.72 1.01
CA ALA A 300 -18.80 -8.03 -0.07
C ALA A 300 -17.36 -8.22 0.44
N ASP A 301 -16.95 -7.47 1.47
CA ASP A 301 -15.61 -7.60 2.04
C ASP A 301 -15.42 -8.95 2.75
N VAL A 302 -16.44 -9.44 3.44
CA VAL A 302 -16.41 -10.78 4.05
C VAL A 302 -16.34 -11.85 2.97
N ARG A 303 -17.18 -11.78 1.93
CA ARG A 303 -17.13 -12.72 0.80
C ARG A 303 -15.77 -12.72 0.11
N LYS A 304 -15.18 -11.54 -0.12
CA LYS A 304 -13.83 -11.37 -0.67
C LYS A 304 -12.79 -12.07 0.20
N GLN A 305 -12.81 -11.85 1.52
CA GLN A 305 -11.88 -12.54 2.43
C GLN A 305 -12.11 -14.04 2.46
N ALA A 306 -13.37 -14.49 2.39
CA ALA A 306 -13.72 -15.90 2.36
C ALA A 306 -13.10 -16.59 1.14
N VAL A 307 -13.26 -16.00 -0.05
CA VAL A 307 -12.62 -16.49 -1.29
C VAL A 307 -11.10 -16.62 -1.14
N TYR A 308 -10.41 -15.65 -0.53
CA TYR A 308 -8.96 -15.74 -0.28
C TYR A 308 -8.57 -16.91 0.67
N THR A 309 -9.46 -17.32 1.57
CA THR A 309 -9.18 -18.41 2.54
C THR A 309 -9.51 -19.81 2.04
N MET A 310 -10.39 -19.90 1.03
CA MET A 310 -11.08 -21.14 0.66
C MET A 310 -10.15 -22.30 0.31
N GLU A 311 -9.12 -22.05 -0.50
CA GLU A 311 -8.14 -23.08 -0.91
C GLU A 311 -7.45 -23.70 0.32
N MET A 312 -7.16 -22.89 1.33
CA MET A 312 -6.49 -23.34 2.56
C MET A 312 -7.44 -24.12 3.48
N LEU A 313 -8.68 -23.64 3.64
CA LEU A 313 -9.64 -24.20 4.60
C LEU A 313 -10.38 -25.41 4.06
N ALA A 314 -10.82 -25.38 2.80
CA ALA A 314 -11.67 -26.41 2.20
C ALA A 314 -11.13 -26.89 0.83
N PRO A 315 -9.88 -27.38 0.74
CA PRO A 315 -9.18 -27.67 -0.52
C PRO A 315 -9.93 -28.64 -1.46
N GLN A 316 -10.79 -29.50 -0.90
CA GLN A 316 -11.52 -30.51 -1.67
C GLN A 316 -12.90 -30.05 -2.20
N ARG A 317 -13.45 -28.93 -1.72
CA ARG A 317 -14.85 -28.54 -1.99
C ARG A 317 -15.06 -27.07 -2.35
N TRP A 318 -13.99 -26.28 -2.44
CA TRP A 318 -14.11 -24.83 -2.59
C TRP A 318 -14.32 -24.34 -4.03
N VAL A 319 -13.94 -25.14 -5.03
CA VAL A 319 -13.91 -24.69 -6.44
C VAL A 319 -15.29 -24.29 -6.92
N GLU A 320 -16.32 -25.11 -6.73
CA GLU A 320 -17.67 -24.82 -7.23
C GLU A 320 -18.35 -23.64 -6.50
N PRO A 321 -18.29 -23.52 -5.16
CA PRO A 321 -18.76 -22.32 -4.47
C PRO A 321 -18.08 -21.03 -4.94
N VAL A 322 -16.75 -21.03 -5.13
CA VAL A 322 -16.04 -19.83 -5.63
C VAL A 322 -16.32 -19.58 -7.11
N ARG A 323 -16.52 -20.63 -7.91
CA ARG A 323 -16.96 -20.51 -9.32
C ARG A 323 -18.35 -19.87 -9.41
N LYS A 324 -19.26 -20.16 -8.49
CA LYS A 324 -20.57 -19.48 -8.42
C LYS A 324 -20.40 -17.97 -8.21
N LEU A 325 -19.56 -17.56 -7.24
CA LEU A 325 -19.30 -16.14 -6.96
C LEU A 325 -18.64 -15.40 -8.13
N LEU A 326 -17.83 -16.07 -8.95
CA LEU A 326 -17.29 -15.48 -10.17
C LEU A 326 -18.39 -14.96 -11.12
N TRP A 327 -19.58 -15.58 -11.10
CA TRP A 327 -20.65 -15.30 -12.06
C TRP A 327 -21.86 -14.58 -11.47
N GLU A 328 -22.18 -14.86 -10.21
CA GLU A 328 -23.44 -14.47 -9.59
C GLU A 328 -23.26 -13.38 -8.54
N ASP A 329 -22.03 -13.09 -8.10
CA ASP A 329 -21.80 -12.07 -7.08
C ASP A 329 -22.07 -10.66 -7.64
N PRO A 330 -22.88 -9.83 -6.96
CA PRO A 330 -23.15 -8.46 -7.40
C PRO A 330 -21.91 -7.56 -7.29
N ASP A 331 -20.95 -7.90 -6.44
CA ASP A 331 -19.73 -7.12 -6.26
C ASP A 331 -18.62 -7.56 -7.22
N ARG A 332 -18.20 -6.63 -8.08
CA ARG A 332 -17.15 -6.85 -9.09
C ARG A 332 -15.79 -7.23 -8.50
N HIS A 333 -15.47 -6.78 -7.29
CA HIS A 333 -14.21 -7.08 -6.63
C HIS A 333 -14.22 -8.49 -6.03
N VAL A 334 -15.37 -8.97 -5.56
CA VAL A 334 -15.55 -10.38 -5.17
C VAL A 334 -15.40 -11.29 -6.40
N ALA A 335 -16.10 -11.00 -7.49
CA ALA A 335 -15.99 -11.77 -8.73
C ALA A 335 -14.55 -11.79 -9.28
N SER A 336 -13.86 -10.65 -9.27
CA SER A 336 -12.45 -10.55 -9.68
C SER A 336 -11.54 -11.37 -8.75
N THR A 337 -11.76 -11.31 -7.44
CA THR A 337 -11.02 -12.13 -6.46
C THR A 337 -11.23 -13.62 -6.72
N ALA A 338 -12.46 -14.05 -6.98
CA ALA A 338 -12.80 -15.43 -7.33
C ALA A 338 -12.05 -15.89 -8.59
N PHE A 339 -12.03 -15.07 -9.64
CA PHE A 339 -11.26 -15.33 -10.85
C PHE A 339 -9.78 -15.58 -10.54
N TYR A 340 -9.14 -14.67 -9.80
CA TYR A 340 -7.72 -14.77 -9.52
C TYR A 340 -7.37 -15.98 -8.66
N GLN A 341 -8.22 -16.35 -7.68
CA GLN A 341 -7.99 -17.56 -6.88
C GLN A 341 -8.16 -18.83 -7.71
N LEU A 342 -9.23 -18.95 -8.50
CA LEU A 342 -9.44 -20.09 -9.40
C LEU A 342 -8.31 -20.20 -10.42
N LYS A 343 -7.83 -19.08 -10.97
CA LYS A 343 -6.68 -19.03 -11.88
C LYS A 343 -5.40 -19.52 -11.20
N LYS A 344 -5.09 -19.00 -10.01
CA LYS A 344 -3.90 -19.37 -9.24
C LYS A 344 -3.87 -20.87 -8.94
N ALA A 345 -5.02 -21.43 -8.59
CA ALA A 345 -5.19 -22.86 -8.33
C ALA A 345 -5.31 -23.73 -9.60
N ARG A 346 -5.29 -23.13 -10.81
CA ARG A 346 -5.52 -23.81 -12.09
C ARG A 346 -6.87 -24.56 -12.15
N ALA A 347 -7.88 -24.02 -11.48
CA ALA A 347 -9.23 -24.59 -11.37
C ALA A 347 -10.23 -24.04 -12.41
N LEU A 348 -9.83 -23.02 -13.18
CA LEU A 348 -10.59 -22.53 -14.33
C LEU A 348 -10.54 -23.54 -15.46
N ILE A 349 -11.70 -23.83 -16.06
CA ILE A 349 -11.87 -24.68 -17.23
C ILE A 349 -12.10 -23.85 -18.50
N LYS A 350 -11.91 -24.46 -19.68
CA LYS A 350 -12.11 -23.76 -20.97
C LYS A 350 -13.48 -23.07 -21.10
N PRO A 351 -14.61 -23.69 -20.67
CA PRO A 351 -15.90 -23.01 -20.64
C PRO A 351 -15.92 -21.73 -19.81
N ASP A 352 -15.24 -21.70 -18.65
CA ASP A 352 -15.16 -20.46 -17.86
C ASP A 352 -14.41 -19.40 -18.64
N LEU A 353 -13.22 -19.74 -19.16
CA LEU A 353 -12.40 -18.79 -19.91
C LEU A 353 -13.17 -18.22 -21.10
N LEU A 354 -13.89 -19.08 -21.83
CA LEU A 354 -14.73 -18.65 -22.94
C LEU A 354 -15.81 -17.67 -22.47
N ARG A 355 -16.53 -17.99 -21.39
CA ARG A 355 -17.55 -17.11 -20.81
C ARG A 355 -16.95 -15.79 -20.31
N ILE A 356 -15.79 -15.79 -19.66
CA ILE A 356 -15.12 -14.55 -19.23
C ILE A 356 -14.80 -13.69 -20.46
N VAL A 357 -14.23 -14.29 -21.49
CA VAL A 357 -13.84 -13.55 -22.69
C VAL A 357 -15.06 -13.01 -23.44
N THR A 358 -16.18 -13.72 -23.45
CA THR A 358 -17.39 -13.30 -24.20
C THR A 358 -18.35 -12.42 -23.41
N THR A 359 -18.48 -12.61 -22.10
CA THR A 359 -19.54 -11.98 -21.29
C THR A 359 -19.03 -11.14 -20.12
N ALA A 360 -17.73 -11.08 -19.81
CA ALA A 360 -17.30 -10.37 -18.61
C ALA A 360 -17.30 -8.83 -18.78
N PRO A 361 -18.00 -8.10 -17.90
CA PRO A 361 -17.44 -6.93 -17.23
C PRO A 361 -16.73 -7.40 -15.94
N PRO A 362 -15.50 -6.97 -15.57
CA PRO A 362 -14.62 -5.92 -16.10
C PRO A 362 -13.31 -6.45 -16.74
N HIS A 363 -12.90 -5.79 -17.82
CA HIS A 363 -11.55 -5.35 -18.19
C HIS A 363 -10.31 -6.16 -17.76
N LEU A 364 -10.02 -6.30 -16.46
CA LEU A 364 -8.83 -7.03 -15.98
C LEU A 364 -8.92 -8.54 -16.21
N CYS A 365 -10.10 -9.14 -16.09
CA CYS A 365 -10.24 -10.60 -16.19
C CYS A 365 -10.16 -11.10 -17.65
N ARG A 366 -10.62 -10.31 -18.64
CA ARG A 366 -10.61 -10.70 -20.06
C ARG A 366 -9.19 -10.95 -20.57
N ALA A 367 -8.29 -9.99 -20.36
CA ALA A 367 -6.89 -10.11 -20.77
C ALA A 367 -6.22 -11.33 -20.11
N HIS A 368 -6.50 -11.57 -18.82
CA HIS A 368 -5.98 -12.73 -18.10
C HIS A 368 -6.58 -14.06 -18.54
N ALA A 369 -7.84 -14.10 -18.94
CA ALA A 369 -8.49 -15.29 -19.49
C ALA A 369 -7.91 -15.64 -20.87
N ILE A 370 -7.67 -14.64 -21.71
CA ILE A 370 -6.99 -14.83 -23.00
C ILE A 370 -5.57 -15.38 -22.79
N ASP A 371 -4.83 -14.89 -21.79
CA ASP A 371 -3.46 -15.34 -21.53
C ASP A 371 -3.36 -16.77 -20.97
N ALA A 372 -4.42 -17.31 -20.37
CA ALA A 372 -4.42 -18.62 -19.71
C ALA A 372 -4.06 -19.81 -20.63
N GLY A 373 -4.15 -19.62 -21.96
CA GLY A 373 -3.41 -20.45 -22.93
C GLY A 373 -4.09 -21.73 -23.40
N TRP A 374 -5.39 -21.90 -23.19
CA TRP A 374 -6.15 -23.10 -23.59
C TRP A 374 -6.89 -22.97 -24.92
N TRP A 375 -6.52 -21.96 -25.70
CA TRP A 375 -7.11 -21.71 -27.00
C TRP A 375 -6.52 -22.64 -28.05
N GLY A 376 -7.34 -23.08 -29.00
CA GLY A 376 -6.94 -23.83 -30.17
C GLY A 376 -7.31 -23.09 -31.44
N ALA A 377 -7.03 -23.69 -32.60
CA ALA A 377 -7.34 -23.08 -33.90
C ALA A 377 -8.84 -22.76 -34.08
N ALA A 378 -9.73 -23.55 -33.48
CA ALA A 378 -11.18 -23.31 -33.49
C ALA A 378 -11.59 -22.02 -32.76
N ASP A 379 -10.79 -21.54 -31.80
CA ASP A 379 -11.09 -20.33 -31.03
C ASP A 379 -10.53 -19.07 -31.70
N ALA A 380 -9.84 -19.21 -32.84
CA ALA A 380 -9.22 -18.10 -33.56
C ALA A 380 -10.19 -16.97 -33.94
N PRO A 381 -11.44 -17.23 -34.41
CA PRO A 381 -12.36 -16.14 -34.72
C PRO A 381 -12.70 -15.26 -33.51
N MET A 382 -12.85 -15.88 -32.34
CA MET A 382 -13.09 -15.17 -31.09
C MET A 382 -11.86 -14.32 -30.71
N LEU A 383 -10.65 -14.89 -30.79
CA LEU A 383 -9.43 -14.15 -30.50
C LEU A 383 -9.18 -13.01 -31.49
N ILE A 384 -9.54 -13.22 -32.77
CA ILE A 384 -9.46 -12.17 -33.81
C ILE A 384 -10.39 -11.00 -33.47
N LYS A 385 -11.62 -11.26 -33.00
CA LYS A 385 -12.54 -10.20 -32.57
C LYS A 385 -11.93 -9.32 -31.47
N HIS A 386 -11.15 -9.91 -30.54
CA HIS A 386 -10.53 -9.18 -29.44
C HIS A 386 -9.29 -8.37 -29.84
N LEU A 387 -8.85 -8.43 -31.10
CA LEU A 387 -7.86 -7.48 -31.61
C LEU A 387 -8.43 -6.06 -31.71
N GLU A 388 -9.76 -5.92 -31.80
CA GLU A 388 -10.48 -4.64 -31.89
C GLU A 388 -11.19 -4.31 -30.55
N ASP A 389 -10.75 -4.90 -29.43
CA ASP A 389 -11.29 -4.59 -28.10
C ASP A 389 -10.98 -3.15 -27.71
N GLU A 390 -11.86 -2.49 -26.95
CA GLU A 390 -11.62 -1.12 -26.45
C GLU A 390 -10.38 -1.03 -25.55
N GLU A 391 -10.00 -2.15 -24.93
CA GLU A 391 -8.87 -2.21 -24.02
C GLU A 391 -7.59 -2.71 -24.67
N GLN A 392 -6.58 -1.85 -24.61
CA GLN A 392 -5.22 -2.14 -25.05
C GLN A 392 -4.65 -3.45 -24.47
N HIS A 393 -4.85 -3.71 -23.18
CA HIS A 393 -4.33 -4.93 -22.55
C HIS A 393 -4.99 -6.20 -23.13
N VAL A 394 -6.27 -6.15 -23.49
CA VAL A 394 -7.00 -7.27 -24.09
C VAL A 394 -6.52 -7.51 -25.52
N GLN A 395 -6.42 -6.44 -26.32
CA GLN A 395 -5.88 -6.47 -27.67
C GLN A 395 -4.49 -7.13 -27.72
N TYR A 396 -3.59 -6.72 -26.81
CA TYR A 396 -2.25 -7.30 -26.70
C TYR A 396 -2.27 -8.80 -26.41
N ARG A 397 -3.10 -9.24 -25.45
CA ARG A 397 -3.19 -10.67 -25.09
C ARG A 397 -3.81 -11.49 -26.20
N ALA A 398 -4.80 -10.96 -26.91
CA ALA A 398 -5.40 -11.61 -28.09
C ALA A 398 -4.37 -11.85 -29.19
N LEU A 399 -3.54 -10.84 -29.48
CA LEU A 399 -2.46 -10.93 -30.45
C LEU A 399 -1.42 -12.01 -30.09
N VAL A 400 -0.96 -12.00 -28.84
CA VAL A 400 0.00 -13.00 -28.34
C VAL A 400 -0.59 -14.41 -28.38
N ALA A 401 -1.86 -14.58 -28.00
CA ALA A 401 -2.55 -15.86 -28.07
C ALA A 401 -2.63 -16.38 -29.51
N LEU A 402 -3.09 -15.55 -30.46
CA LEU A 402 -3.13 -15.89 -31.88
C LEU A 402 -1.75 -16.26 -32.42
N GLN A 403 -0.69 -15.58 -31.95
CA GLN A 403 0.69 -15.88 -32.28
C GLN A 403 1.12 -17.28 -31.86
N ARG A 404 0.91 -17.64 -30.58
CA ARG A 404 1.21 -18.98 -30.04
C ARG A 404 0.53 -20.09 -30.84
N LEU A 405 -0.66 -19.82 -31.37
CA LEU A 405 -1.44 -20.76 -32.16
C LEU A 405 -1.02 -20.84 -33.65
N HIS A 406 -0.05 -20.05 -34.09
CA HIS A 406 0.42 -20.00 -35.48
C HIS A 406 -0.69 -19.82 -36.53
N ILE A 407 -1.82 -19.20 -36.16
CA ILE A 407 -2.98 -19.02 -37.02
C ILE A 407 -2.65 -18.04 -38.14
N ARG A 408 -2.60 -18.53 -39.39
CA ARG A 408 -2.33 -17.71 -40.57
C ARG A 408 -3.53 -16.85 -40.99
N SER A 409 -4.75 -17.29 -40.71
CA SER A 409 -6.00 -16.57 -41.05
C SER A 409 -6.22 -15.27 -40.24
N ARG A 410 -5.37 -14.97 -39.26
CA ARG A 410 -5.41 -13.71 -38.49
C ARG A 410 -4.89 -12.49 -39.26
N LEU A 411 -4.19 -12.73 -40.36
CA LEU A 411 -3.48 -11.69 -41.13
C LEU A 411 -4.38 -10.52 -41.56
N PRO A 412 -5.58 -10.75 -42.14
CA PRO A 412 -6.47 -9.66 -42.54
C PRO A 412 -6.88 -8.77 -41.37
N ALA A 413 -7.16 -9.35 -40.19
CA ALA A 413 -7.56 -8.59 -39.01
C ALA A 413 -6.40 -7.76 -38.43
N ILE A 414 -5.17 -8.29 -38.42
CA ILE A 414 -4.00 -7.50 -38.01
C ILE A 414 -3.73 -6.36 -39.01
N ILE A 415 -3.90 -6.61 -40.30
CA ILE A 415 -3.78 -5.57 -41.34
C ILE A 415 -4.86 -4.49 -41.16
N ASN A 416 -6.10 -4.88 -40.82
CA ASN A 416 -7.19 -3.98 -40.52
C ASN A 416 -6.85 -3.08 -39.32
N LEU A 417 -6.44 -3.68 -38.20
CA LEU A 417 -6.06 -2.97 -36.98
C LEU A 417 -4.95 -1.92 -37.25
N LEU A 418 -3.88 -2.33 -37.93
CA LEU A 418 -2.78 -1.44 -38.33
C LEU A 418 -3.20 -0.36 -39.34
N SER A 419 -4.35 -0.48 -39.99
CA SER A 419 -4.83 0.48 -40.98
C SER A 419 -5.70 1.59 -40.38
N HIS A 420 -6.35 1.32 -39.24
CA HIS A 420 -7.36 2.18 -38.63
C HIS A 420 -6.96 2.80 -37.28
N GLU A 421 -5.98 2.26 -36.55
CA GLU A 421 -5.56 2.84 -35.27
C GLU A 421 -4.57 4.00 -35.42
N ALA A 422 -4.76 5.06 -34.61
CA ALA A 422 -3.73 6.05 -34.35
C ALA A 422 -2.56 5.41 -33.59
N VAL A 423 -1.34 5.95 -33.75
CA VAL A 423 -0.12 5.45 -33.09
C VAL A 423 -0.36 5.23 -31.59
N ASN A 424 -0.36 3.97 -31.16
CA ASN A 424 -0.52 3.58 -29.76
C ASN A 424 0.57 2.57 -29.36
N ASP A 425 0.67 2.25 -28.07
CA ASP A 425 1.73 1.38 -27.54
C ASP A 425 1.70 -0.05 -28.13
N ILE A 426 0.54 -0.48 -28.63
CA ILE A 426 0.34 -1.82 -29.22
C ILE A 426 0.83 -1.89 -30.64
N THR A 427 0.76 -0.79 -31.39
CA THR A 427 1.25 -0.69 -32.76
C THR A 427 2.70 -1.18 -32.85
N ASN A 428 3.58 -0.69 -31.99
CA ASN A 428 4.99 -1.10 -31.93
C ASN A 428 5.15 -2.61 -31.71
N ILE A 429 4.32 -3.18 -30.85
CA ILE A 429 4.34 -4.60 -30.54
C ILE A 429 3.89 -5.40 -31.76
N ILE A 430 2.77 -5.02 -32.40
CA ILE A 430 2.28 -5.68 -33.61
C ILE A 430 3.38 -5.67 -34.69
N LEU A 431 4.01 -4.52 -34.93
CA LEU A 431 5.07 -4.38 -35.93
C LEU A 431 6.27 -5.30 -35.62
N LYS A 432 6.76 -5.29 -34.37
CA LYS A 432 7.85 -6.19 -33.91
C LYS A 432 7.47 -7.66 -34.09
N LEU A 433 6.22 -8.04 -33.82
CA LEU A 433 5.73 -9.42 -33.97
C LEU A 433 5.59 -9.85 -35.43
N GLN A 434 5.23 -8.94 -36.34
CA GLN A 434 5.15 -9.22 -37.78
C GLN A 434 6.52 -9.57 -38.36
N GLY A 435 7.57 -8.85 -37.97
CA GLY A 435 8.95 -9.13 -38.38
C GLY A 435 9.41 -10.56 -38.02
N LYS A 436 9.03 -11.05 -36.83
CA LYS A 436 9.31 -12.43 -36.41
C LYS A 436 8.55 -13.50 -37.22
N SER A 437 7.39 -13.14 -37.78
CA SER A 437 6.55 -14.08 -38.53
C SER A 437 7.02 -14.31 -39.97
N GLY A 438 7.76 -13.36 -40.56
CA GLY A 438 8.27 -13.44 -41.93
C GLY A 438 7.19 -13.42 -43.03
N GLN A 439 5.96 -13.00 -42.71
CA GLN A 439 4.84 -13.11 -43.64
C GLN A 439 4.83 -11.96 -44.66
N ALA A 440 5.17 -12.26 -45.92
CA ALA A 440 5.25 -11.26 -47.01
C ALA A 440 3.94 -10.47 -47.26
N ALA A 441 2.79 -11.03 -46.87
CA ALA A 441 1.49 -10.38 -47.01
C ALA A 441 1.36 -9.08 -46.19
N THR A 442 2.19 -8.84 -45.18
CA THR A 442 2.15 -7.61 -44.37
C THR A 442 3.07 -6.50 -44.88
N VAL A 443 3.87 -6.77 -45.92
CA VAL A 443 4.79 -5.77 -46.47
C VAL A 443 4.11 -4.44 -46.85
N PRO A 444 2.94 -4.41 -47.52
CA PRO A 444 2.30 -3.14 -47.86
C PRO A 444 1.98 -2.25 -46.65
N VAL A 445 1.49 -2.84 -45.55
CA VAL A 445 1.18 -2.10 -44.32
C VAL A 445 2.46 -1.71 -43.57
N LEU A 446 3.48 -2.57 -43.55
CA LEU A 446 4.78 -2.24 -42.97
C LEU A 446 5.47 -1.08 -43.71
N LEU A 447 5.36 -1.02 -45.04
CA LEU A 447 5.87 0.11 -45.84
C LEU A 447 5.12 1.42 -45.54
N LYS A 448 3.84 1.38 -45.18
CA LYS A 448 3.07 2.55 -44.72
C LYS A 448 3.61 3.03 -43.37
N TRP A 449 3.75 2.12 -42.41
CA TRP A 449 4.25 2.41 -41.07
C TRP A 449 5.72 2.84 -41.04
N ALA A 450 6.58 2.30 -41.90
CA ALA A 450 7.96 2.74 -42.02
C ALA A 450 8.10 4.20 -42.52
N ARG A 451 6.99 4.83 -42.95
CA ARG A 451 6.92 6.24 -43.35
C ARG A 451 6.15 7.11 -42.35
N CYS A 452 5.68 6.57 -41.23
CA CYS A 452 4.95 7.37 -40.24
C CYS A 452 5.85 8.37 -39.51
N GLY A 453 5.23 9.38 -38.89
CA GLY A 453 5.93 10.42 -38.13
C GLY A 453 6.49 9.95 -36.79
N ASP A 454 5.92 8.91 -36.18
CA ASP A 454 6.40 8.35 -34.92
C ASP A 454 7.68 7.53 -35.12
N ASP A 455 8.73 7.89 -34.38
CA ASP A 455 10.06 7.31 -34.55
C ASP A 455 10.13 5.84 -34.14
N LEU A 456 9.42 5.45 -33.07
CA LEU A 456 9.42 4.08 -32.57
C LEU A 456 8.70 3.15 -33.55
N SER A 457 7.53 3.57 -34.04
CA SER A 457 6.70 2.80 -34.97
C SER A 457 7.40 2.59 -36.32
N ARG A 458 7.99 3.64 -36.90
CA ARG A 458 8.70 3.49 -38.17
C ARG A 458 9.96 2.64 -38.03
N LEU A 459 10.68 2.70 -36.90
CA LEU A 459 11.84 1.85 -36.62
C LEU A 459 11.42 0.38 -36.45
N ALA A 460 10.34 0.11 -35.72
CA ALA A 460 9.80 -1.24 -35.58
C ALA A 460 9.33 -1.83 -36.93
N ALA A 461 8.69 -1.01 -37.78
CA ALA A 461 8.30 -1.40 -39.13
C ALA A 461 9.51 -1.67 -40.03
N MET A 462 10.55 -0.84 -39.94
CA MET A 462 11.80 -1.04 -40.68
C MET A 462 12.52 -2.32 -40.26
N ASP A 463 12.61 -2.59 -38.96
CA ASP A 463 13.15 -3.85 -38.44
C ASP A 463 12.39 -5.07 -38.95
N ALA A 464 11.06 -4.98 -38.98
CA ALA A 464 10.21 -6.04 -39.54
C ALA A 464 10.44 -6.25 -41.04
N LEU A 465 10.50 -5.18 -41.83
CA LEU A 465 10.81 -5.22 -43.27
C LEU A 465 12.19 -5.81 -43.54
N ALA A 466 13.19 -5.42 -42.74
CA ALA A 466 14.55 -5.94 -42.83
C ALA A 466 14.58 -7.45 -42.59
N LYS A 467 13.87 -7.95 -41.57
CA LYS A 467 13.73 -9.39 -41.29
C LYS A 467 12.99 -10.16 -42.37
N ILE A 468 11.96 -9.57 -42.99
CA ILE A 468 11.26 -10.16 -44.14
C ILE A 468 12.17 -10.20 -45.38
N GLY A 469 13.05 -9.21 -45.53
CA GLY A 469 13.99 -9.11 -46.65
C GLY A 469 13.37 -8.50 -47.92
N ASP A 470 12.31 -7.70 -47.79
CA ASP A 470 11.61 -7.13 -48.95
C ASP A 470 12.33 -5.88 -49.48
N GLU A 471 12.72 -5.91 -50.76
CA GLU A 471 13.50 -4.84 -51.40
C GLU A 471 12.75 -3.50 -51.49
N ARG A 472 11.42 -3.50 -51.40
CA ARG A 472 10.63 -2.25 -51.40
C ARG A 472 10.93 -1.37 -50.19
N ALA A 473 11.58 -1.90 -49.15
CA ALA A 473 12.05 -1.14 -48.01
C ALA A 473 13.30 -0.29 -48.28
N ILE A 474 14.07 -0.60 -49.35
CA ILE A 474 15.36 0.06 -49.68
C ILE A 474 15.26 1.60 -49.70
N PRO A 475 14.30 2.23 -50.41
CA PRO A 475 14.23 3.69 -50.47
C PRO A 475 13.92 4.34 -49.11
N ILE A 476 13.15 3.64 -48.27
CA ILE A 476 12.79 4.10 -46.93
C ILE A 476 14.00 3.96 -45.99
N ALA A 477 14.69 2.83 -46.05
CA ALA A 477 15.92 2.58 -45.29
C ALA A 477 16.98 3.64 -45.59
N GLN A 478 17.22 3.93 -46.88
CA GLN A 478 18.16 4.99 -47.29
C GLN A 478 17.82 6.37 -46.73
N ARG A 479 16.52 6.69 -46.59
CA ARG A 479 16.08 7.95 -45.97
C ARG A 479 16.37 7.96 -44.47
N MET A 480 16.00 6.88 -43.76
CA MET A 480 16.21 6.79 -42.32
C MET A 480 17.70 6.72 -41.93
N LEU A 481 18.54 6.13 -42.78
CA LEU A 481 20.00 6.09 -42.60
C LEU A 481 20.68 7.46 -42.67
N ARG A 482 19.99 8.49 -43.18
CA ARG A 482 20.47 9.88 -43.16
C ARG A 482 20.08 10.63 -41.89
N GLU A 483 19.28 10.02 -41.01
CA GLU A 483 18.82 10.65 -39.77
C GLU A 483 19.78 10.33 -38.62
N GLU A 484 20.76 11.21 -38.39
CA GLU A 484 21.75 11.08 -37.31
C GLU A 484 21.28 11.65 -35.95
N ARG A 485 19.99 12.00 -35.84
CA ARG A 485 19.37 12.36 -34.57
C ARG A 485 18.92 11.12 -33.79
N PRO A 486 18.83 11.19 -32.46
CA PRO A 486 18.17 10.14 -31.68
C PRO A 486 16.65 10.13 -31.96
N PRO A 487 15.98 8.97 -31.77
CA PRO A 487 14.52 8.91 -31.82
C PRO A 487 13.91 9.71 -30.67
N MET A 488 12.79 10.39 -30.92
CA MET A 488 12.02 11.10 -29.90
C MET A 488 11.49 10.09 -28.86
N GLN A 489 11.86 10.25 -27.59
CA GLN A 489 11.53 9.29 -26.55
C GLN A 489 10.12 9.50 -25.99
N LYS A 490 9.29 8.44 -26.02
CA LYS A 490 8.37 8.11 -24.93
C LYS A 490 8.89 6.83 -24.26
N LYS A 491 9.57 6.97 -23.12
CA LYS A 491 9.81 5.93 -22.10
C LYS A 491 10.27 4.51 -22.56
N GLU A 492 11.13 4.32 -23.57
CA GLU A 492 11.80 3.02 -23.82
C GLU A 492 13.30 3.07 -23.49
N LYS A 493 13.76 2.21 -22.55
CA LYS A 493 15.18 2.09 -22.12
C LYS A 493 16.13 1.56 -23.21
N SER A 494 15.62 0.96 -24.29
CA SER A 494 16.39 0.24 -25.32
C SER A 494 17.10 1.13 -26.36
N THR A 495 16.78 2.43 -26.42
CA THR A 495 17.26 3.38 -27.44
C THR A 495 18.33 4.34 -26.93
N HIS A 496 18.80 4.18 -25.69
CA HIS A 496 19.76 5.10 -25.05
C HIS A 496 21.02 5.29 -25.89
N GLY A 497 21.25 6.53 -26.35
CA GLY A 497 22.47 6.98 -27.01
C GLY A 497 22.65 6.61 -28.48
N LYS A 498 21.69 5.93 -29.13
CA LYS A 498 21.81 5.53 -30.55
C LYS A 498 20.99 6.42 -31.49
N THR A 499 21.56 6.77 -32.63
CA THR A 499 20.87 7.50 -33.70
C THR A 499 19.88 6.59 -34.43
N ILE A 500 18.86 7.18 -35.08
CA ILE A 500 17.94 6.43 -35.94
C ILE A 500 18.73 5.66 -37.00
N ALA A 501 19.75 6.29 -37.61
CA ALA A 501 20.62 5.63 -38.57
C ALA A 501 21.33 4.40 -37.97
N ALA A 502 21.88 4.49 -36.76
CA ALA A 502 22.54 3.37 -36.09
C ALA A 502 21.59 2.19 -35.81
N LEU A 503 20.34 2.48 -35.41
CA LEU A 503 19.32 1.46 -35.17
C LEU A 503 18.90 0.77 -36.48
N VAL A 504 18.74 1.53 -37.56
CA VAL A 504 18.40 0.97 -38.88
C VAL A 504 19.54 0.11 -39.43
N ARG A 505 20.81 0.52 -39.30
CA ARG A 505 21.97 -0.31 -39.70
C ARG A 505 21.92 -1.68 -39.01
N ALA A 506 21.72 -1.71 -37.70
CA ALA A 506 21.67 -2.96 -36.93
C ALA A 506 20.56 -3.91 -37.41
N SER A 507 19.38 -3.38 -37.77
CA SER A 507 18.29 -4.19 -38.35
C SER A 507 18.63 -4.72 -39.74
N LEU A 508 19.25 -3.90 -40.59
CA LEU A 508 19.60 -4.26 -41.96
C LEU A 508 20.72 -5.30 -42.04
N GLU A 509 21.70 -5.26 -41.14
CA GLU A 509 22.78 -6.26 -41.04
C GLU A 509 22.24 -7.69 -40.87
N GLN A 510 21.14 -7.84 -40.13
CA GLN A 510 20.49 -9.11 -39.86
C GLN A 510 19.53 -9.54 -40.96
N SER A 511 19.34 -8.74 -42.01
CA SER A 511 18.41 -9.05 -43.09
C SER A 511 18.84 -10.29 -43.87
N PRO A 512 17.92 -11.20 -44.26
CA PRO A 512 18.24 -12.28 -45.18
C PRO A 512 18.54 -11.78 -46.60
N ASN A 513 18.15 -10.54 -46.96
CA ASN A 513 18.37 -9.97 -48.28
C ASN A 513 19.74 -9.27 -48.40
N PRO A 514 20.61 -9.67 -49.36
CA PRO A 514 21.92 -9.09 -49.54
C PRO A 514 21.91 -7.60 -49.93
N ARG A 515 20.90 -7.13 -50.66
CA ARG A 515 20.78 -5.71 -51.03
C ARG A 515 20.45 -4.83 -49.83
N LEU A 516 19.62 -5.31 -48.91
CA LEU A 516 19.34 -4.60 -47.65
C LEU A 516 20.58 -4.60 -46.74
N ARG A 517 21.31 -5.73 -46.63
CA ARG A 517 22.59 -5.78 -45.90
C ARG A 517 23.63 -4.81 -46.45
N ALA A 518 23.67 -4.62 -47.77
CA ALA A 518 24.62 -3.70 -48.41
C ALA A 518 24.39 -2.23 -48.00
N LEU A 519 23.19 -1.85 -47.58
CA LEU A 519 22.89 -0.49 -47.09
C LEU A 519 23.41 -0.23 -45.66
N ALA A 520 23.75 -1.29 -44.92
CA ALA A 520 24.26 -1.17 -43.56
C ALA A 520 25.79 -1.00 -43.48
N ARG A 521 26.47 -1.25 -44.60
CA ARG A 521 27.91 -1.06 -44.81
C ARG A 521 28.15 0.33 -45.38
#